data_AF-A0A938JPG9-F1
#
_entry.id   AF-A0A938JPG9-F1
#
_cell.length_a   1.000
_cell.length_b   1.000
_cell.length_c   1.000
_cell.angle_alpha   90.00
_cell.angle_beta   90.00
_cell.angle_gamma   90.00
#
_symmetry.space_group_name_H-M   'P 1'
#
loop_
_entity.id
_entity.type
_entity.pdbx_description
1 polymer ?
#
loop_
_entity_poly.entity_id
_entity_poly.type
_entity_poly.pdbx_seq_one_letter_code
_entity_poly.pdbx_strand_id
1 'polypeptide(L)'
;MGQRLLQRRLAQASARMREIREELGVVEDQLAVLADDADDKSLRALVSETPAADHEYREANRHAETMRRHRDALVTELAELDARMNDLLDRMEPAP
;
A
#
# COMPACT_ATOMS: atom_id res chain seq x y z
N MET A 1 6.70 -35.39 -5.77
CA MET A 1 7.60 -34.23 -5.50
C MET A 1 6.97 -32.89 -5.84
N GLY A 2 6.26 -32.73 -6.97
CA GLY A 2 5.67 -31.44 -7.39
C GLY A 2 4.62 -30.85 -6.43
N GLN A 3 3.69 -31.66 -5.93
CA GLN A 3 2.58 -31.15 -5.09
C GLN A 3 3.04 -30.54 -3.76
N ARG A 4 4.03 -31.15 -3.08
CA ARG A 4 4.61 -30.58 -1.84
C ARG A 4 5.31 -29.24 -2.09
N LEU A 5 5.95 -29.08 -3.26
CA LEU A 5 6.59 -27.83 -3.64
C LEU A 5 5.54 -26.73 -3.93
N LEU A 6 4.44 -27.07 -4.59
CA LEU A 6 3.31 -26.16 -4.85
C LEU A 6 2.67 -25.70 -3.53
N GLN A 7 2.37 -26.63 -2.63
CA GLN A 7 1.86 -26.32 -1.28
C GLN A 7 2.79 -25.39 -0.49
N ARG A 8 4.11 -25.63 -0.55
CA ARG A 8 5.09 -24.76 0.11
C ARG A 8 5.08 -23.35 -0.47
N ARG A 9 4.99 -23.22 -1.79
CA ARG A 9 4.92 -21.90 -2.46
C ARG A 9 3.62 -21.17 -2.12
N LEU A 10 2.50 -21.89 -2.07
CA LEU A 10 1.21 -21.34 -1.66
C LEU A 10 1.28 -20.83 -0.21
N ALA A 11 1.82 -21.63 0.72
CA ALA A 11 1.99 -21.21 2.11
C ALA A 11 2.89 -19.97 2.26
N GLN A 12 3.96 -19.87 1.45
CA GLN A 12 4.83 -18.69 1.42
C GLN A 12 4.12 -17.45 0.88
N ALA A 13 3.36 -17.58 -0.21
CA ALA A 13 2.57 -16.47 -0.77
C ALA A 13 1.52 -15.99 0.24
N SER A 14 0.78 -16.90 0.87
CA SER A 14 -0.21 -16.56 1.90
C SER A 14 0.42 -15.88 3.13
N ALA A 15 1.63 -16.29 3.53
CA ALA A 15 2.35 -15.63 4.61
C ALA A 15 2.74 -14.20 4.25
N ARG A 16 3.32 -14.01 3.06
CA ARG A 16 3.69 -12.68 2.55
C ARG A 16 2.46 -11.77 2.41
N MET A 17 1.32 -12.28 1.94
CA MET A 17 0.09 -11.49 1.87
C MET A 17 -0.42 -11.01 3.22
N ARG A 18 -0.24 -11.81 4.29
CA ARG A 18 -0.60 -11.37 5.64
C ARG A 18 0.28 -10.21 6.10
N GLU A 19 1.59 -10.33 5.92
CA GLU A 19 2.55 -9.26 6.25
C GLU A 19 2.22 -7.96 5.50
N ILE A 20 1.96 -8.03 4.19
CA ILE A 20 1.61 -6.85 3.39
C ILE A 20 0.28 -6.24 3.84
N ARG A 21 -0.72 -7.04 4.21
CA ARG A 21 -2.00 -6.52 4.71
C ARG A 21 -1.84 -5.79 6.04
N GLU A 22 -1.01 -6.32 6.93
CA GLU A 22 -0.68 -5.65 8.20
C GLU A 22 0.06 -4.33 7.94
N GLU A 23 1.07 -4.35 7.06
CA GLU A 23 1.79 -3.13 6.66
C GLU A 23 0.88 -2.11 5.99
N LEU A 24 0.01 -2.55 5.09
CA LEU A 24 -0.94 -1.69 4.38
C LEU A 24 -1.86 -0.97 5.36
N GLY A 25 -2.39 -1.65 6.38
CA GLY A 25 -3.21 -1.01 7.41
C GLY A 25 -2.46 0.11 8.14
N VAL A 26 -1.21 -0.13 8.54
CA VAL A 26 -0.36 0.90 9.17
C VAL A 26 -0.12 2.08 8.22
N VAL A 27 0.17 1.81 6.95
CA VAL A 27 0.43 2.83 5.94
C VAL A 27 -0.81 3.64 5.63
N GLU A 28 -2.00 3.03 5.60
CA GLU A 28 -3.27 3.71 5.42
C GLU A 28 -3.58 4.65 6.59
N ASP A 29 -3.35 4.22 7.83
CA ASP A 29 -3.50 5.05 9.02
C ASP A 29 -2.54 6.25 8.99
N GLN A 30 -1.27 6.03 8.65
CA GLN A 30 -0.28 7.10 8.53
C GLN A 30 -0.62 8.07 7.40
N LEU A 31 -1.07 7.55 6.26
CA LEU A 31 -1.50 8.37 5.13
C LEU A 31 -2.69 9.26 5.51
N ALA A 32 -3.66 8.75 6.26
CA ALA A 32 -4.81 9.54 6.71
C ALA A 32 -4.36 10.76 7.53
N VAL A 33 -3.43 10.58 8.47
CA VAL A 33 -2.87 11.67 9.28
C VAL A 33 -2.09 12.68 8.43
N LEU A 34 -1.27 12.21 7.49
CA LEU A 34 -0.48 13.10 6.62
C LEU A 34 -1.36 13.87 5.63
N ALA A 35 -2.44 13.27 5.15
CA ALA A 35 -3.40 13.92 4.28
C ALA A 35 -4.15 15.04 5.02
N ASP A 36 -4.61 14.76 6.24
CA ASP A 36 -5.30 15.74 7.10
C ASP A 36 -4.39 16.95 7.40
N ASP A 37 -3.13 16.73 7.78
CA ASP A 37 -2.15 17.80 8.00
C ASP A 37 -1.88 18.64 6.72
N ALA A 38 -1.82 17.99 5.56
CA ALA A 38 -1.63 18.68 4.29
C ALA A 38 -2.87 19.53 3.93
N ASP A 39 -4.07 19.06 4.21
CA ASP A 39 -5.33 19.77 3.97
C ASP A 39 -5.46 20.99 4.89
N ASP A 40 -5.14 20.85 6.18
CA ASP A 40 -5.10 21.96 7.13
C ASP A 40 -4.11 23.06 6.72
N LYS A 41 -2.91 22.66 6.29
CA LYS A 41 -1.90 23.60 5.79
C LYS A 41 -2.30 24.24 4.46
N SER A 42 -3.03 23.52 3.60
CA SER A 42 -3.60 24.06 2.37
C SER A 42 -4.57 25.20 2.68
N LEU A 43 -5.49 25.00 3.63
CA LEU A 43 -6.41 26.04 4.08
C LEU A 43 -5.65 27.25 4.65
N ARG A 44 -4.62 27.01 5.47
CA ARG A 44 -3.80 28.09 6.05
C ARG A 44 -3.04 28.89 5.00
N ALA A 45 -2.46 28.22 4.00
CA ALA A 45 -1.75 28.84 2.89
C ALA A 45 -2.67 29.77 2.09
N LEU A 46 -3.88 29.31 1.78
CA LEU A 46 -4.90 30.10 1.08
C LEU A 46 -5.36 31.32 1.88
N VAL A 47 -5.52 31.19 3.20
CA VAL A 47 -6.01 32.29 4.05
C VAL A 47 -4.92 33.31 4.35
N SER A 48 -3.68 32.85 4.54
CA SER A 48 -2.59 33.73 4.99
C SER A 48 -1.86 34.39 3.82
N GLU A 49 -1.91 33.80 2.62
CA GLU A 49 -1.22 34.28 1.41
C GLU A 49 0.28 34.58 1.64
N THR A 50 0.91 33.86 2.57
CA THR A 50 2.33 34.06 2.90
C THR A 50 3.21 33.00 2.27
N PRO A 51 4.43 33.35 1.81
CA PRO A 51 5.38 32.37 1.29
C PRO A 51 5.74 31.25 2.28
N ALA A 52 5.70 31.53 3.58
CA ALA A 52 5.98 30.54 4.62
C ALA A 52 4.87 29.47 4.70
N ALA A 53 3.60 29.88 4.69
CA ALA A 53 2.48 28.94 4.71
C ALA A 53 2.43 28.07 3.44
N ASP A 54 2.73 28.67 2.28
CA ASP A 54 2.89 27.93 1.02
C ASP A 54 3.99 26.85 1.09
N HIS A 55 5.10 27.18 1.76
CA HIS A 55 6.20 26.23 1.93
C HIS A 55 5.77 25.04 2.79
N GLU A 56 5.17 25.30 3.96
CA GLU A 56 4.67 24.28 4.88
C GLU A 56 3.68 23.33 4.21
N TYR A 57 2.72 23.88 3.44
CA TYR A 57 1.78 23.09 2.64
C TYR A 57 2.49 22.17 1.65
N ARG A 58 3.45 22.70 0.88
CA ARG A 58 4.20 21.90 -0.10
C ARG A 58 4.99 20.77 0.56
N GLU A 59 5.56 21.01 1.74
CA GLU A 59 6.27 19.97 2.48
C GLU A 59 5.31 18.85 2.93
N ALA A 60 4.21 19.22 3.59
CA ALA A 60 3.20 18.25 4.04
C ALA A 60 2.63 17.43 2.88
N ASN A 61 2.30 18.10 1.76
CA ASN A 61 1.78 17.40 0.58
C ASN A 61 2.81 16.44 -0.03
N ARG A 62 4.11 16.77 -0.03
CA ARG A 62 5.16 15.84 -0.48
C ARG A 62 5.25 14.59 0.40
N HIS A 63 5.07 14.74 1.71
CA HIS A 63 5.05 13.60 2.64
C HIS A 63 3.83 12.71 2.38
N ALA A 64 2.63 13.30 2.26
CA ALA A 64 1.42 12.57 1.93
C ALA A 64 1.54 11.84 0.58
N GLU A 65 2.11 12.49 -0.43
CA GLU A 65 2.34 11.89 -1.75
C GLU A 65 3.33 10.73 -1.73
N THR A 66 4.41 10.84 -0.96
CA THR A 66 5.35 9.75 -0.77
C THR A 66 4.67 8.54 -0.13
N MET A 67 3.82 8.78 0.88
CA MET A 67 3.07 7.72 1.55
C MET A 67 2.02 7.08 0.62
N ARG A 68 1.32 7.87 -0.21
CA ARG A 68 0.40 7.35 -1.23
C ARG A 68 1.10 6.39 -2.18
N ARG A 69 2.28 6.75 -2.68
CA ARG A 69 3.06 5.87 -3.57
C ARG A 69 3.47 4.57 -2.90
N HIS A 70 3.84 4.61 -1.62
CA HIS A 70 4.13 3.40 -0.85
C HIS A 70 2.89 2.51 -0.69
N ARG A 71 1.76 3.11 -0.33
CA ARG A 71 0.45 2.43 -0.26
C ARG A 71 0.11 1.76 -1.59
N ASP A 72 0.23 2.48 -2.70
CA ASP A 72 -0.09 1.96 -4.03
C ASP A 72 0.84 0.82 -4.46
N ALA A 73 2.12 0.87 -4.06
CA ALA A 73 3.07 -0.23 -4.28
C ALA A 73 2.67 -1.49 -3.50
N LEU A 74 2.27 -1.36 -2.23
CA LEU A 74 1.78 -2.49 -1.41
C LEU A 74 0.50 -3.11 -1.99
N VAL A 75 -0.45 -2.27 -2.44
CA VAL A 75 -1.67 -2.74 -3.11
C VAL A 75 -1.35 -3.50 -4.39
N THR A 76 -0.38 -3.03 -5.17
CA THR A 76 0.08 -3.70 -6.38
C THR A 76 0.72 -5.06 -6.05
N GLU A 77 1.62 -5.12 -5.06
CA GLU A 77 2.24 -6.38 -4.62
C GLU A 77 1.19 -7.39 -4.12
N LEU A 78 0.16 -6.92 -3.41
CA LEU A 78 -0.93 -7.77 -2.94
C LEU A 78 -1.73 -8.38 -4.10
N ALA A 79 -2.03 -7.58 -5.14
CA ALA A 79 -2.72 -8.05 -6.33
C ALA A 79 -1.89 -9.09 -7.11
N GLU A 80 -0.57 -8.87 -7.22
CA GLU A 80 0.34 -9.83 -7.86
C GLU A 80 0.42 -11.15 -7.09
N LEU A 81 0.46 -11.10 -5.76
CA LEU A 81 0.46 -12.29 -4.92
C LEU A 81 -0.87 -13.06 -5.01
N ASP A 82 -1.99 -12.37 -5.06
CA ASP A 82 -3.31 -12.99 -5.23
C ASP A 82 -3.40 -13.73 -6.58
N ALA A 83 -3.01 -13.07 -7.67
CA ALA A 83 -2.92 -13.69 -8.99
C ALA A 83 -2.01 -14.92 -9.00
N ARG A 84 -0.86 -14.84 -8.32
CA ARG A 84 0.07 -15.97 -8.18
C ARG A 84 -0.51 -17.10 -7.34
N MET A 85 -1.27 -16.81 -6.29
CA MET A 85 -1.95 -17.83 -5.49
C MET A 85 -2.99 -18.56 -6.33
N ASN A 86 -3.79 -17.84 -7.12
CA ASN A 86 -4.78 -18.44 -8.01
C ASN A 86 -4.11 -19.38 -9.04
N ASP A 87 -3.02 -18.94 -9.70
CA ASP A 87 -2.24 -19.82 -10.61
C ASP A 87 -1.67 -21.06 -9.90
N LEU A 88 -1.23 -20.94 -8.64
CA LEU A 88 -0.75 -22.09 -7.87
C LEU A 88 -1.87 -23.06 -7.51
N LEU A 89 -3.07 -22.55 -7.20
CA LEU A 89 -4.26 -23.36 -6.91
C LEU A 89 -4.75 -24.09 -8.16
N ASP A 90 -4.84 -23.41 -9.30
CA ASP A 90 -5.24 -24.01 -10.59
C ASP A 90 -4.32 -25.17 -10.99
N ARG A 91 -3.01 -25.07 -10.70
CA ARG A 91 -2.05 -26.16 -10.95
C ARG A 91 -2.20 -27.34 -9.99
N MET A 92 -2.86 -27.15 -8.85
CA MET A 92 -3.14 -28.21 -7.88
C MET A 92 -4.47 -28.91 -8.18
N GLU A 93 -5.43 -28.22 -8.79
CA GLU A 93 -6.71 -28.75 -9.26
C GLU A 93 -6.85 -28.51 -10.78
N PRO A 94 -6.18 -29.31 -11.64
CA PRO A 94 -6.43 -29.21 -13.07
C PRO A 94 -7.92 -29.49 -13.32
N ALA A 95 -8.59 -28.56 -14.03
CA ALA A 95 -10.00 -28.65 -14.39
C ALA A 95 -10.35 -30.06 -14.93
N PRO A 96 -11.56 -30.58 -14.63
CA PRO A 96 -11.97 -31.94 -14.96
C PRO A 96 -11.91 -32.27 -16.45
#